data_AF-A0A5B8L5X4-F1
#
_entry.id   AF-A0A5B8L5X4-F1
#
_cell.length_a   1.000
_cell.length_b   1.000
_cell.length_c   1.000
_cell.angle_alpha   90.00
_cell.angle_beta   90.00
_cell.angle_gamma   90.00
#
_symmetry.space_group_name_H-M   'P 1'
#
loop_
_entity.id
_entity.type
_entity.pdbx_description
1 polymer ?
#
loop_
_entity_poly.entity_id
_entity_poly.type
_entity_poly.pdbx_seq_one_letter_code
_entity_poly.pdbx_strand_id
1 'polypeptide(L)'
;MKFSYSLVSPTPDLLGESPVWDHENQRLYWVDGVSRLIHCHVPATGSFQSWQTPSMVGSIALGQGRTLVVGLADGIYLLEIDKGDFSPLMVPDPVEPEVRFNDGKNDRFGRFLCGTMGVQADPLGKLWRVDGEGNSSVFATGIRIFNSLCFSPDGLTMYFSDSLDRTIRAFSYGPGDAEIGDPRVFVDTDVFDSGPDGATVDAEGCLWVCLVQVGKIARFTPRGKLDRLIDAPTDMPSCVAFGGEDFSILYVTSIKDSGSGRAISRHPEGGCLFAIEGLGVRGLPEARFGVSPRAGSETA
;
A
#
# COMPACT_ATOMS: atom_id res chain seq x y z
N MET A 1 22.95 5.30 13.06
CA MET A 1 22.11 4.14 13.44
C MET A 1 22.55 2.96 12.61
N LYS A 2 22.71 1.76 13.18
CA LYS A 2 23.00 0.55 12.38
C LYS A 2 21.69 -0.18 12.14
N PHE A 3 21.28 -0.28 10.89
CA PHE A 3 20.20 -1.15 10.44
C PHE A 3 20.78 -2.17 9.45
N SER A 4 20.08 -3.26 9.24
CA SER A 4 20.44 -4.31 8.27
C SER A 4 19.23 -4.64 7.41
N TYR A 5 19.49 -5.19 6.23
CA TYR A 5 18.43 -5.77 5.41
C TYR A 5 18.75 -7.24 5.09
N SER A 6 17.71 -8.02 4.88
CA SER A 6 17.78 -9.40 4.42
C SER A 6 16.82 -9.63 3.26
N LEU A 7 17.22 -10.50 2.34
CA LEU A 7 16.38 -10.97 1.23
C LEU A 7 15.32 -11.94 1.78
N VAL A 8 14.05 -11.72 1.44
CA VAL A 8 12.92 -12.53 1.91
C VAL A 8 12.36 -13.41 0.80
N SER A 9 12.02 -12.84 -0.36
CA SER A 9 11.35 -13.63 -1.42
C SER A 9 12.32 -14.60 -2.11
N PRO A 10 11.83 -15.79 -2.53
CA PRO A 10 12.65 -16.76 -3.26
C PRO A 10 12.87 -16.38 -4.72
N THR A 11 12.02 -15.51 -5.26
CA THR A 11 12.03 -15.06 -6.66
C THR A 11 11.76 -13.55 -6.72
N PRO A 12 12.24 -12.87 -7.77
CA PRO A 12 11.90 -11.47 -8.01
C PRO A 12 10.50 -11.35 -8.62
N ASP A 13 9.75 -10.35 -8.15
CA ASP A 13 8.48 -9.92 -8.70
C ASP A 13 8.71 -8.93 -9.85
N LEU A 14 7.90 -9.03 -10.91
CA LEU A 14 7.95 -8.06 -12.00
C LEU A 14 7.51 -6.68 -11.49
N LEU A 15 6.41 -6.63 -10.74
CA LEU A 15 5.91 -5.45 -10.05
C LEU A 15 5.46 -5.82 -8.63
N GLY A 16 6.43 -5.98 -7.72
CA GLY A 16 6.16 -6.24 -6.31
C GLY A 16 5.50 -5.04 -5.66
N GLU A 17 4.35 -5.20 -5.02
CA GLU A 17 3.55 -4.10 -4.49
C GLU A 17 2.72 -4.47 -3.25
N SER A 18 2.13 -3.45 -2.61
CA SER A 18 1.07 -3.59 -1.59
C SER A 18 1.36 -4.62 -0.48
N PRO A 19 2.53 -4.59 0.20
CA PRO A 19 2.79 -5.44 1.34
C PRO A 19 1.84 -5.12 2.51
N VAL A 20 1.33 -6.15 3.18
CA VAL A 20 0.47 -6.02 4.37
C VAL A 20 0.72 -7.15 5.37
N TRP A 21 0.91 -6.78 6.65
CA TRP A 21 1.18 -7.71 7.73
C TRP A 21 -0.09 -8.12 8.48
N ASP A 22 -0.41 -9.41 8.43
CA ASP A 22 -1.49 -10.03 9.22
C ASP A 22 -0.97 -10.43 10.60
N HIS A 23 -1.00 -9.48 11.53
CA HIS A 23 -0.47 -9.65 12.87
C HIS A 23 -1.17 -10.74 13.70
N GLU A 24 -2.43 -11.05 13.41
CA GLU A 24 -3.15 -12.12 14.14
C GLU A 24 -2.63 -13.50 13.78
N ASN A 25 -2.15 -13.68 12.53
CA ASN A 25 -1.66 -14.96 12.03
C ASN A 25 -0.15 -14.96 11.70
N GLN A 26 0.55 -13.86 12.02
CA GLN A 26 1.99 -13.68 11.87
C GLN A 26 2.50 -14.01 10.46
N ARG A 27 1.90 -13.38 9.45
CA ARG A 27 2.26 -13.58 8.04
C ARG A 27 2.17 -12.29 7.22
N LEU A 28 2.99 -12.23 6.19
CA LEU A 28 3.05 -11.12 5.26
C LEU A 28 2.36 -11.51 3.95
N TYR A 29 1.52 -10.64 3.44
CA TYR A 29 1.02 -10.70 2.07
C TYR A 29 1.61 -9.57 1.24
N TRP A 30 1.75 -9.77 -0.07
CA TRP A 30 2.09 -8.74 -1.05
C TRP A 30 1.65 -9.21 -2.44
N VAL A 31 1.82 -8.40 -3.47
CA VAL A 31 1.39 -8.76 -4.84
C VAL A 31 2.53 -8.63 -5.84
N ASP A 32 2.49 -9.43 -6.91
CA ASP A 32 3.15 -9.13 -8.18
C ASP A 32 2.06 -8.76 -9.19
N GLY A 33 1.96 -7.47 -9.49
CA GLY A 33 0.90 -6.95 -10.35
C GLY A 33 0.98 -7.51 -11.77
N VAL A 34 2.18 -7.50 -12.37
CA VAL A 34 2.37 -7.92 -13.77
C VAL A 34 2.21 -9.43 -13.91
N SER A 35 2.73 -10.22 -12.95
CA SER A 35 2.55 -11.68 -12.94
C SER A 35 1.16 -12.13 -12.48
N ARG A 36 0.32 -11.19 -12.00
CA ARG A 36 -1.03 -11.47 -11.48
C ARG A 36 -1.02 -12.45 -10.30
N LEU A 37 -0.16 -12.18 -9.32
CA LEU A 37 0.00 -13.04 -8.14
C LEU A 37 -0.27 -12.25 -6.86
N ILE A 38 -0.94 -12.90 -5.92
CA ILE A 38 -0.91 -12.53 -4.50
C ILE A 38 0.00 -13.55 -3.83
N HIS A 39 0.96 -13.09 -3.04
CA HIS A 39 1.89 -13.91 -2.29
C HIS A 39 1.59 -13.87 -0.79
N CYS A 40 2.01 -14.91 -0.08
CA CYS A 40 2.00 -15.02 1.36
C CYS A 40 3.31 -15.63 1.84
N HIS A 41 3.90 -15.06 2.89
CA HIS A 41 5.06 -15.58 3.58
C HIS A 41 4.79 -15.70 5.07
N VAL A 42 5.13 -16.85 5.67
CA VAL A 42 5.07 -17.08 7.11
C VAL A 42 6.50 -17.17 7.65
N PRO A 43 7.03 -16.12 8.31
CA PRO A 43 8.43 -16.10 8.75
C PRO A 43 8.82 -17.25 9.67
N ALA A 44 7.93 -17.64 10.59
CA ALA A 44 8.21 -18.69 11.58
C ALA A 44 8.50 -20.06 10.96
N THR A 45 7.92 -20.36 9.79
CA THR A 45 8.09 -21.64 9.09
C THR A 45 8.91 -21.51 7.81
N GLY A 46 9.17 -20.28 7.35
CA GLY A 46 9.76 -20.01 6.04
C GLY A 46 8.85 -20.35 4.86
N SER A 47 7.57 -20.65 5.09
CA SER A 47 6.68 -21.12 4.02
C SER A 47 6.23 -19.98 3.10
N PHE A 48 6.09 -20.29 1.81
CA PHE A 48 5.53 -19.41 0.79
C PHE A 48 4.31 -20.03 0.13
N GLN A 49 3.31 -19.21 -0.17
CA GLN A 49 2.13 -19.57 -0.94
C GLN A 49 1.77 -18.43 -1.89
N SER A 50 1.15 -18.77 -3.03
CA SER A 50 0.66 -17.77 -3.98
C SER A 50 -0.72 -18.14 -4.51
N TRP A 51 -1.49 -17.13 -4.91
CA TRP A 51 -2.77 -17.26 -5.60
C TRP A 51 -2.71 -16.50 -6.92
N GLN A 52 -3.18 -17.12 -8.00
CA GLN A 52 -3.32 -16.48 -9.30
C GLN A 52 -4.56 -15.58 -9.31
N THR A 53 -4.39 -14.29 -9.64
CA THR A 53 -5.51 -13.35 -9.76
C THR A 53 -6.13 -13.39 -11.17
N PRO A 54 -7.45 -13.13 -11.31
CA PRO A 54 -8.14 -13.10 -12.60
C PRO A 54 -7.61 -12.03 -13.58
N SER A 55 -7.22 -10.87 -13.06
CA SER A 55 -6.64 -9.75 -13.82
C SER A 55 -5.46 -9.14 -13.04
N MET A 56 -4.84 -8.08 -13.58
CA MET A 56 -3.73 -7.38 -12.90
C MET A 56 -4.16 -6.92 -11.51
N VAL A 57 -3.37 -7.24 -10.50
CA VAL A 57 -3.62 -6.83 -9.11
C VAL A 57 -2.79 -5.60 -8.78
N GLY A 58 -3.42 -4.58 -8.22
CA GLY A 58 -2.73 -3.37 -7.77
C GLY A 58 -2.50 -3.35 -6.26
N SER A 59 -3.50 -3.80 -5.49
CA SER A 59 -3.46 -3.70 -4.03
C SER A 59 -4.27 -4.77 -3.33
N ILE A 60 -3.92 -4.99 -2.06
CA ILE A 60 -4.59 -5.89 -1.13
C ILE A 60 -4.70 -5.27 0.26
N ALA A 61 -5.75 -5.65 0.99
CA ALA A 61 -5.87 -5.34 2.40
C ALA A 61 -6.50 -6.50 3.18
N LEU A 62 -6.31 -6.53 4.49
CA LEU A 62 -6.84 -7.59 5.35
C LEU A 62 -8.36 -7.50 5.45
N GLY A 63 -9.05 -8.60 5.20
CA GLY A 63 -10.48 -8.75 5.46
C GLY A 63 -10.78 -9.39 6.82
N GLN A 64 -12.04 -9.74 7.04
CA GLN A 64 -12.47 -10.53 8.20
C GLN A 64 -12.11 -12.01 8.01
N GLY A 65 -11.75 -12.67 9.12
CA GLY A 65 -11.38 -14.08 9.09
C GLY A 65 -10.20 -14.36 8.16
N ARG A 66 -10.40 -15.26 7.19
CA ARG A 66 -9.38 -15.65 6.21
C ARG A 66 -9.69 -15.10 4.82
N THR A 67 -9.93 -13.79 4.76
CA THR A 67 -10.18 -13.07 3.50
C THR A 67 -9.21 -11.92 3.28
N LEU A 68 -8.95 -11.59 2.02
CA LEU A 68 -8.33 -10.33 1.59
C LEU A 68 -9.32 -9.55 0.74
N VAL A 69 -9.31 -8.22 0.87
CA VAL A 69 -9.87 -7.31 -0.14
C VAL A 69 -8.80 -7.07 -1.18
N VAL A 70 -9.17 -7.09 -2.46
CA VAL A 70 -8.22 -7.08 -3.59
C VAL A 70 -8.66 -6.06 -4.62
N GLY A 71 -7.82 -5.07 -4.91
CA GLY A 71 -7.98 -4.16 -6.05
C GLY A 71 -7.40 -4.78 -7.31
N LEU A 72 -8.27 -5.26 -8.19
CA LEU A 72 -7.95 -5.81 -9.51
C LEU A 72 -8.17 -4.74 -10.59
N ALA A 73 -7.65 -4.96 -11.80
CA ALA A 73 -7.71 -3.98 -12.89
C ALA A 73 -9.14 -3.49 -13.18
N ASP A 74 -10.12 -4.38 -13.06
CA ASP A 74 -11.52 -4.18 -13.42
C ASP A 74 -12.45 -3.96 -12.23
N GLY A 75 -11.96 -4.02 -10.98
CA GLY A 75 -12.81 -3.83 -9.80
C GLY A 75 -12.16 -4.23 -8.48
N ILE A 76 -12.95 -4.19 -7.42
CA ILE A 76 -12.58 -4.62 -6.08
C ILE A 76 -13.28 -5.94 -5.77
N TYR A 77 -12.51 -6.90 -5.27
CA TYR A 77 -12.91 -8.28 -5.03
C TYR A 77 -12.57 -8.71 -3.61
N LEU A 78 -13.18 -9.81 -3.16
CA LEU A 78 -12.77 -10.55 -1.98
C LEU A 78 -12.10 -11.85 -2.42
N LEU A 79 -10.92 -12.15 -1.85
CA LEU A 79 -10.27 -13.45 -1.95
C LEU A 79 -10.55 -14.24 -0.66
N GLU A 80 -11.17 -15.42 -0.77
CA GLU A 80 -11.17 -16.38 0.32
C GLU A 80 -9.87 -17.21 0.29
N ILE A 81 -8.98 -16.98 1.25
CA ILE A 81 -7.60 -17.49 1.25
C ILE A 81 -7.54 -19.03 1.17
N ASP A 82 -8.45 -19.70 1.88
CA ASP A 82 -8.38 -21.16 2.04
C ASP A 82 -8.88 -21.91 0.80
N LYS A 83 -9.79 -21.30 0.02
CA LYS A 83 -10.28 -21.85 -1.25
C LYS A 83 -9.54 -21.30 -2.47
N GLY A 84 -9.00 -20.09 -2.36
CA GLY A 84 -8.45 -19.37 -3.50
C GLY A 84 -9.52 -18.75 -4.41
N ASP A 85 -10.76 -18.62 -3.93
CA ASP A 85 -11.89 -18.12 -4.70
C ASP A 85 -11.98 -16.60 -4.63
N PHE A 86 -12.28 -15.97 -5.77
CA PHE A 86 -12.50 -14.54 -5.89
C PHE A 86 -13.99 -14.25 -6.11
N SER A 87 -14.56 -13.32 -5.34
CA SER A 87 -15.92 -12.81 -5.54
C SER A 87 -15.91 -11.28 -5.70
N PRO A 88 -16.73 -10.73 -6.62
CA PRO A 88 -16.79 -9.28 -6.81
C PRO A 88 -17.42 -8.62 -5.58
N LEU A 89 -16.80 -7.53 -5.13
CA LEU A 89 -17.33 -6.65 -4.09
C LEU A 89 -17.86 -5.35 -4.71
N MET A 90 -17.10 -4.75 -5.63
CA MET A 90 -17.50 -3.55 -6.37
C MET A 90 -16.85 -3.57 -7.76
N VAL A 91 -17.66 -3.44 -8.79
CA VAL A 91 -17.21 -3.35 -10.19
C VAL A 91 -17.78 -2.05 -10.77
N PRO A 92 -16.95 -1.14 -11.32
CA PRO A 92 -17.45 0.04 -12.01
C PRO A 92 -18.36 -0.32 -13.18
N ASP A 93 -19.40 0.47 -13.41
CA ASP A 93 -20.28 0.35 -14.58
C ASP A 93 -20.35 1.69 -15.34
N PRO A 94 -19.74 1.79 -16.54
CA PRO A 94 -19.00 0.74 -17.25
C PRO A 94 -17.60 0.49 -16.66
N VAL A 95 -17.04 -0.69 -16.95
CA VAL A 95 -15.60 -0.96 -16.77
C VAL A 95 -14.81 -0.27 -17.89
N GLU A 96 -13.90 0.62 -17.51
CA GLU A 96 -13.08 1.41 -18.44
C GLU A 96 -11.70 0.73 -18.63
N PRO A 97 -11.37 0.14 -19.80
CA PRO A 97 -10.11 -0.58 -20.01
C PRO A 97 -8.85 0.30 -19.96
N GLU A 98 -9.01 1.61 -20.08
CA GLU A 98 -7.95 2.61 -19.95
C GLU A 98 -7.55 2.87 -18.50
N VAL A 99 -8.31 2.37 -17.52
CA VAL A 99 -8.12 2.59 -16.09
C VAL A 99 -7.85 1.25 -15.39
N ARG A 100 -6.98 1.26 -14.40
CA ARG A 100 -6.81 0.12 -13.49
C ARG A 100 -6.69 0.58 -12.05
N PHE A 101 -7.13 -0.25 -11.10
CA PHE A 101 -6.82 -0.05 -9.69
C PHE A 101 -5.30 -0.20 -9.48
N ASN A 102 -4.73 0.66 -8.62
CA ASN A 102 -3.31 0.73 -8.32
C ASN A 102 -3.11 0.54 -6.81
N ASP A 103 -2.73 1.58 -6.07
CA ASP A 103 -2.51 1.51 -4.63
C ASP A 103 -3.83 1.54 -3.83
N GLY A 104 -3.85 0.86 -2.70
CA GLY A 104 -5.04 0.64 -1.89
C GLY A 104 -4.73 0.15 -0.49
N LYS A 105 -5.50 0.64 0.49
CA LYS A 105 -5.32 0.30 1.91
C LYS A 105 -6.64 0.45 2.67
N ASN A 106 -6.78 -0.32 3.75
CA ASN A 106 -7.87 -0.06 4.70
C ASN A 106 -7.61 1.25 5.45
N ASP A 107 -8.66 2.05 5.65
CA ASP A 107 -8.61 3.12 6.63
C ASP A 107 -8.72 2.57 8.06
N ARG A 108 -8.56 3.45 9.06
CA ARG A 108 -8.70 3.07 10.47
C ARG A 108 -10.14 2.75 10.90
N PHE A 109 -11.11 2.87 9.99
CA PHE A 109 -12.55 2.69 10.25
C PHE A 109 -13.13 1.44 9.57
N GLY A 110 -12.28 0.62 8.95
CA GLY A 110 -12.64 -0.65 8.33
C GLY A 110 -13.17 -0.54 6.91
N ARG A 111 -12.88 0.55 6.20
CA ARG A 111 -13.24 0.74 4.79
C ARG A 111 -12.01 0.57 3.91
N PHE A 112 -12.19 0.02 2.72
CA PHE A 112 -11.10 -0.12 1.76
C PHE A 112 -11.09 1.11 0.84
N LEU A 113 -9.98 1.83 0.82
CA LEU A 113 -9.76 2.89 -0.14
C LEU A 113 -8.77 2.39 -1.18
N CYS A 114 -9.06 2.64 -2.44
CA CYS A 114 -8.19 2.25 -3.53
C CYS A 114 -8.30 3.26 -4.66
N GLY A 115 -7.15 3.78 -5.09
CA GLY A 115 -7.13 4.69 -6.21
C GLY A 115 -6.79 3.98 -7.51
N THR A 116 -7.38 4.47 -8.57
CA THR A 116 -7.09 4.02 -9.92
C THR A 116 -6.10 4.95 -10.62
N MET A 117 -5.54 4.46 -11.72
CA MET A 117 -4.66 5.23 -12.60
C MET A 117 -5.01 4.98 -14.06
N GLY A 118 -4.70 5.94 -14.92
CA GLY A 118 -4.70 5.74 -16.36
C GLY A 118 -3.56 4.81 -16.77
N VAL A 119 -3.81 3.83 -17.62
CA VAL A 119 -2.79 2.87 -18.09
C VAL A 119 -1.64 3.58 -18.81
N GLN A 120 -1.90 4.74 -19.45
CA GLN A 120 -0.87 5.58 -20.08
C GLN A 120 -0.40 6.75 -19.20
N ALA A 121 -0.83 6.80 -17.93
CA ALA A 121 -0.69 7.94 -17.01
C ALA A 121 -1.44 9.21 -17.47
N ASP A 122 -2.53 9.01 -18.19
CA ASP A 122 -3.61 9.98 -18.40
C ASP A 122 -4.39 10.24 -17.10
N PRO A 123 -4.98 11.44 -16.92
CA PRO A 123 -5.63 11.85 -15.67
C PRO A 123 -7.05 11.27 -15.53
N LEU A 124 -7.22 9.95 -15.73
CA LEU A 124 -8.50 9.25 -15.61
C LEU A 124 -8.72 8.59 -14.24
N GLY A 125 -7.68 8.57 -13.40
CA GLY A 125 -7.71 7.95 -12.08
C GLY A 125 -8.68 8.62 -11.11
N LYS A 126 -9.26 7.79 -10.25
CA LYS A 126 -10.26 8.12 -9.23
C LYS A 126 -9.84 7.49 -7.91
N LEU A 127 -10.07 8.17 -6.79
CA LEU A 127 -9.96 7.57 -5.46
C LEU A 127 -11.31 7.00 -5.05
N TRP A 128 -11.41 5.68 -4.94
CA TRP A 128 -12.60 4.98 -4.48
C TRP A 128 -12.51 4.70 -2.97
N ARG A 129 -13.66 4.76 -2.29
CA ARG A 129 -13.88 4.22 -0.95
C ARG A 129 -15.01 3.22 -1.01
N VAL A 130 -14.78 2.03 -0.47
CA VAL A 130 -15.74 0.93 -0.40
C VAL A 130 -15.92 0.51 1.05
N ASP A 131 -17.17 0.36 1.50
CA ASP A 131 -17.51 -0.14 2.83
C ASP A 131 -17.74 -1.65 2.85
N GLY A 132 -17.95 -2.22 4.05
CA GLY A 132 -18.16 -3.65 4.25
C GLY A 132 -19.40 -4.24 3.57
N GLU A 133 -20.34 -3.40 3.13
CA GLU A 133 -21.56 -3.79 2.42
C GLU A 133 -21.38 -3.70 0.89
N GLY A 134 -20.23 -3.19 0.42
CA GLY A 134 -19.93 -2.97 -0.99
C GLY A 134 -20.42 -1.62 -1.52
N ASN A 135 -20.97 -0.74 -0.67
CA ASN A 135 -21.31 0.61 -1.10
C ASN A 135 -20.03 1.37 -1.41
N SER A 136 -20.05 2.12 -2.51
CA SER A 136 -18.87 2.84 -2.98
C SER A 136 -19.12 4.33 -3.21
N SER A 137 -18.06 5.11 -3.06
CA SER A 137 -18.03 6.55 -3.31
C SER A 137 -16.69 6.94 -3.92
N VAL A 138 -16.70 7.99 -4.75
CA VAL A 138 -15.48 8.57 -5.35
C VAL A 138 -15.15 9.86 -4.63
N PHE A 139 -13.90 9.99 -4.16
CA PHE A 139 -13.43 11.14 -3.39
C PHE A 139 -12.58 12.13 -4.17
N ALA A 140 -11.82 11.63 -5.13
CA ALA A 140 -10.93 12.45 -5.95
C ALA A 140 -10.93 11.90 -7.37
N THR A 141 -10.68 12.77 -8.34
CA THR A 141 -10.62 12.45 -9.76
C THR A 141 -9.44 13.20 -10.40
N GLY A 142 -9.14 12.93 -11.68
CA GLY A 142 -8.06 13.61 -12.38
C GLY A 142 -6.66 13.10 -12.02
N ILE A 143 -6.57 11.89 -11.46
CA ILE A 143 -5.33 11.31 -10.93
C ILE A 143 -4.61 10.54 -12.05
N ARG A 144 -3.32 10.77 -12.24
CA ARG A 144 -2.55 10.08 -13.28
C ARG A 144 -1.96 8.76 -12.79
N ILE A 145 -1.31 8.78 -11.63
CA ILE A 145 -0.74 7.58 -10.97
C ILE A 145 -1.01 7.67 -9.47
N PHE A 146 -2.09 7.03 -9.00
CA PHE A 146 -2.47 7.07 -7.58
C PHE A 146 -1.53 6.22 -6.72
N ASN A 147 -0.97 6.80 -5.67
CA ASN A 147 0.00 6.15 -4.78
C ASN A 147 0.04 6.78 -3.38
N SER A 148 0.90 6.21 -2.52
CA SER A 148 1.22 6.68 -1.17
C SER A 148 0.03 6.68 -0.19
N LEU A 149 -0.97 5.84 -0.41
CA LEU A 149 -2.15 5.84 0.44
C LEU A 149 -1.82 5.32 1.84
N CYS A 150 -1.94 6.18 2.84
CA CYS A 150 -1.84 5.79 4.24
C CYS A 150 -2.62 6.74 5.15
N PHE A 151 -2.75 6.37 6.42
CA PHE A 151 -3.57 7.08 7.40
C PHE A 151 -2.78 7.29 8.69
N SER A 152 -2.92 8.46 9.31
CA SER A 152 -2.39 8.73 10.64
C SER A 152 -2.84 7.66 11.65
N PRO A 153 -2.11 7.46 12.76
CA PRO A 153 -2.47 6.44 13.76
C PRO A 153 -3.91 6.54 14.28
N ASP A 154 -4.43 7.77 14.43
CA ASP A 154 -5.81 8.06 14.85
C ASP A 154 -6.84 8.00 13.70
N GLY A 155 -6.39 7.85 12.45
CA GLY A 155 -7.23 7.82 11.26
C GLY A 155 -7.79 9.18 10.83
N LEU A 156 -7.43 10.27 11.51
CA LEU A 156 -8.00 11.60 11.24
C LEU A 156 -7.27 12.36 10.12
N THR A 157 -6.17 11.83 9.61
CA THR A 157 -5.49 12.34 8.42
C THR A 157 -5.28 11.21 7.42
N MET A 158 -5.73 11.42 6.20
CA MET A 158 -5.41 10.58 5.05
C MET A 158 -4.29 11.25 4.24
N TYR A 159 -3.33 10.45 3.78
CA TYR A 159 -2.27 10.88 2.89
C TYR A 159 -2.38 10.12 1.57
N PHE A 160 -2.19 10.80 0.44
CA PHE A 160 -1.93 10.17 -0.85
C PHE A 160 -1.24 11.14 -1.80
N SER A 161 -0.80 10.64 -2.95
CA SER A 161 -0.21 11.41 -4.04
C SER A 161 -0.68 10.94 -5.41
N ASP A 162 -0.67 11.85 -6.38
CA ASP A 162 -0.37 11.49 -7.76
C ASP A 162 1.17 11.47 -7.89
N SER A 163 1.78 10.33 -8.22
CA SER A 163 3.25 10.23 -8.28
C SER A 163 3.88 11.24 -9.24
N LEU A 164 3.16 11.65 -10.30
CA LEU A 164 3.65 12.63 -11.27
C LEU A 164 3.57 14.08 -10.78
N ASP A 165 2.86 14.35 -9.70
CA ASP A 165 2.85 15.67 -9.03
C ASP A 165 4.06 15.86 -8.11
N ARG A 166 4.80 14.78 -7.80
CA ARG A 166 5.94 14.79 -6.86
C ARG A 166 5.58 15.46 -5.53
N THR A 167 4.34 15.28 -5.09
CA THR A 167 3.79 15.92 -3.88
C THR A 167 2.88 14.95 -3.14
N ILE A 168 3.19 14.68 -1.88
CA ILE A 168 2.29 13.98 -0.96
C ILE A 168 1.38 15.03 -0.33
N ARG A 169 0.07 14.79 -0.40
CA ARG A 169 -0.96 15.68 0.17
C ARG A 169 -1.57 15.03 1.40
N ALA A 170 -1.92 15.85 2.38
CA ALA A 170 -2.65 15.44 3.57
C ALA A 170 -4.06 16.01 3.54
N PHE A 171 -5.02 15.20 3.93
CA PHE A 171 -6.44 15.50 3.94
C PHE A 171 -7.02 15.24 5.33
N SER A 172 -7.88 16.13 5.81
CA SER A 172 -8.72 15.82 6.98
C SER A 172 -9.58 14.60 6.64
N TYR A 173 -9.62 13.63 7.56
CA TYR A 173 -10.33 12.37 7.39
C TYR A 173 -11.02 11.96 8.69
N GLY A 174 -11.88 10.94 8.66
CA GLY A 174 -12.61 10.51 9.85
C GLY A 174 -13.63 9.41 9.63
N PRO A 175 -14.34 9.01 10.70
CA PRO A 175 -15.39 8.00 10.65
C PRO A 175 -16.61 8.51 9.87
N GLY A 176 -17.41 7.58 9.35
CA GLY A 176 -18.65 7.90 8.64
C GLY A 176 -18.42 8.73 7.37
N ASP A 177 -19.38 9.57 6.99
CA ASP A 177 -19.28 10.41 5.79
C ASP A 177 -18.70 11.79 6.06
N ALA A 178 -17.75 11.87 7.01
CA ALA A 178 -17.02 13.11 7.28
C ALA A 178 -16.46 13.68 5.97
N GLU A 179 -16.82 14.93 5.66
CA GLU A 179 -16.34 15.61 4.47
C GLU A 179 -14.82 15.71 4.49
N ILE A 180 -14.21 15.33 3.37
CA ILE A 180 -12.79 15.52 3.14
C ILE A 180 -12.58 17.01 2.84
N GLY A 181 -11.87 17.70 3.73
CA GLY A 181 -11.51 19.10 3.52
C GLY A 181 -10.46 19.29 2.43
N ASP A 182 -10.16 20.56 2.11
CA ASP A 182 -9.13 20.90 1.14
C ASP A 182 -7.77 20.27 1.51
N PRO A 183 -7.04 19.70 0.54
CA PRO A 183 -5.72 19.16 0.81
C PRO A 183 -4.75 20.27 1.22
N ARG A 184 -3.84 19.91 2.11
CA ARG A 184 -2.59 20.65 2.30
C ARG A 184 -1.43 19.87 1.72
N VAL A 185 -0.44 20.57 1.18
CA VAL A 185 0.87 19.98 0.87
C VAL A 185 1.46 19.43 2.17
N PHE A 186 1.80 18.15 2.17
CA PHE A 186 2.47 17.51 3.29
C PHE A 186 3.97 17.45 3.05
N VAL A 187 4.38 16.91 1.90
CA VAL A 187 5.78 16.79 1.47
C VAL A 187 5.86 17.08 -0.02
N ASP A 188 6.82 17.92 -0.40
CA ASP A 188 7.30 18.08 -1.76
C ASP A 188 8.47 17.09 -1.96
N THR A 189 8.33 16.13 -2.87
CA THR A 189 9.37 15.15 -3.17
C THR A 189 10.19 15.50 -4.41
N ASP A 190 9.86 16.60 -5.10
CA ASP A 190 10.66 17.11 -6.22
C ASP A 190 12.08 17.47 -5.77
N VAL A 191 12.23 17.91 -4.52
CA VAL A 191 13.53 18.16 -3.87
C VAL A 191 14.44 16.92 -3.79
N PHE A 192 13.89 15.71 -3.97
CA PHE A 192 14.62 14.45 -4.05
C PHE A 192 14.73 13.89 -5.48
N ASP A 193 14.23 14.63 -6.48
CA ASP A 193 14.10 14.20 -7.88
C ASP A 193 13.37 12.85 -8.05
N SER A 194 12.31 12.65 -7.26
CA SER A 194 11.56 11.40 -7.25
C SER A 194 10.07 11.64 -7.04
N GLY A 195 9.25 10.89 -7.75
CA GLY A 195 7.84 10.70 -7.43
C GLY A 195 7.71 9.73 -6.24
N PRO A 196 6.77 10.00 -5.32
CA PRO A 196 6.48 9.08 -4.22
C PRO A 196 5.69 7.88 -4.75
N ASP A 197 6.00 6.69 -4.23
CA ASP A 197 5.33 5.44 -4.59
C ASP A 197 4.51 4.92 -3.39
N GLY A 198 4.63 3.65 -3.00
CA GLY A 198 3.97 3.11 -1.81
C GLY A 198 4.47 3.72 -0.49
N ALA A 199 3.55 3.88 0.47
CA ALA A 199 3.82 4.52 1.75
C ALA A 199 3.10 3.84 2.93
N THR A 200 3.61 4.06 4.13
CA THR A 200 2.98 3.67 5.39
C THR A 200 3.27 4.69 6.50
N VAL A 201 2.68 4.53 7.68
CA VAL A 201 3.01 5.32 8.87
C VAL A 201 3.54 4.41 9.98
N ASP A 202 4.42 4.94 10.82
CA ASP A 202 4.83 4.27 12.06
C ASP A 202 3.99 4.70 13.27
N ALA A 203 4.20 4.05 14.41
CA ALA A 203 3.47 4.32 15.65
C ALA A 203 3.72 5.73 16.23
N GLU A 204 4.79 6.42 15.80
CA GLU A 204 5.05 7.82 16.15
C GLU A 204 4.33 8.80 15.21
N GLY A 205 3.56 8.28 14.24
CA GLY A 205 2.85 9.05 13.24
C GLY A 205 3.73 9.59 12.12
N CYS A 206 4.97 9.12 11.99
CA CYS A 206 5.83 9.50 10.88
C CYS A 206 5.51 8.67 9.64
N LEU A 207 5.46 9.33 8.49
CA LEU A 207 5.19 8.72 7.19
C LEU A 207 6.49 8.19 6.58
N TRP A 208 6.48 6.93 6.14
CA TRP A 208 7.54 6.27 5.38
C TRP A 208 7.09 6.11 3.94
N VAL A 209 7.94 6.48 2.97
CA VAL A 209 7.61 6.42 1.54
C VAL A 209 8.81 5.98 0.70
N CYS A 210 8.53 5.16 -0.31
CA CYS A 210 9.50 4.79 -1.33
C CYS A 210 9.68 5.93 -2.34
N LEU A 211 10.93 6.31 -2.57
CA LEU A 211 11.36 7.27 -3.59
C LEU A 211 11.99 6.48 -4.75
N VAL A 212 11.13 6.01 -5.65
CA VAL A 212 11.45 4.95 -6.62
C VAL A 212 12.56 5.34 -7.60
N GLN A 213 12.59 6.60 -8.08
CA GLN A 213 13.59 7.03 -9.08
C GLN A 213 15.00 7.18 -8.52
N VAL A 214 15.14 7.22 -7.19
CA VAL A 214 16.44 7.43 -6.53
C VAL A 214 16.85 6.29 -5.60
N GLY A 215 16.09 5.18 -5.56
CA GLY A 215 16.44 4.01 -4.78
C GLY A 215 16.51 4.26 -3.27
N LYS A 216 15.58 5.07 -2.73
CA LYS A 216 15.60 5.48 -1.32
C LYS A 216 14.26 5.30 -0.63
N ILE A 217 14.29 5.27 0.69
CA ILE A 217 13.12 5.33 1.56
C ILE A 217 13.27 6.56 2.45
N ALA A 218 12.26 7.41 2.49
CA ALA A 218 12.23 8.61 3.31
C ALA A 218 11.22 8.47 4.45
N ARG A 219 11.57 8.98 5.63
CA ARG A 219 10.70 9.13 6.79
C ARG A 219 10.45 10.61 7.05
N PHE A 220 9.19 11.01 7.14
CA PHE A 220 8.76 12.37 7.44
C PHE A 220 7.96 12.42 8.74
N THR A 221 8.27 13.39 9.60
CA THR A 221 7.50 13.67 10.82
C THR A 221 6.03 13.99 10.51
N PRO A 222 5.11 13.95 11.49
CA PRO A 222 3.71 14.37 11.30
C PRO A 222 3.52 15.81 10.78
N ARG A 223 4.59 16.62 10.80
CA ARG A 223 4.63 17.99 10.27
C ARG A 223 5.24 18.09 8.86
N GLY A 224 5.49 16.96 8.19
CA GLY A 224 6.08 16.92 6.84
C GLY A 224 7.58 17.21 6.79
N LYS A 225 8.27 17.30 7.93
CA LYS A 225 9.74 17.48 7.95
C LYS A 225 10.45 16.15 7.77
N LEU A 226 11.47 16.12 6.92
CA LEU A 226 12.35 14.96 6.76
C LEU A 226 13.02 14.62 8.09
N ASP A 227 12.80 13.40 8.57
CA ASP A 227 13.48 12.82 9.73
C ASP A 227 14.66 11.93 9.30
N ARG A 228 14.43 11.07 8.30
CA ARG A 228 15.44 10.14 7.79
C ARG A 228 15.31 9.96 6.28
N LEU A 229 16.45 9.76 5.65
CA LEU A 229 16.54 9.31 4.26
C LEU A 229 17.55 8.17 4.24
N ILE A 230 17.12 6.96 3.87
CA ILE A 230 17.95 5.76 3.85
C ILE A 230 18.01 5.20 2.42
N ASP A 231 19.13 4.56 2.10
CA ASP A 231 19.23 3.76 0.88
C ASP A 231 18.31 2.54 0.99
N ALA A 232 17.56 2.27 -0.07
CA ALA A 232 16.79 1.04 -0.17
C ALA A 232 17.73 -0.14 -0.53
N PRO A 233 17.31 -1.38 -0.26
CA PRO A 233 18.08 -2.58 -0.66
C PRO A 233 18.22 -2.75 -2.18
N THR A 234 17.39 -2.05 -2.97
CA THR A 234 17.41 -2.06 -4.44
C THR A 234 17.26 -0.65 -5.01
N ASP A 235 17.48 -0.52 -6.32
CA ASP A 235 17.35 0.75 -7.05
C ASP A 235 15.89 1.14 -7.38
N MET A 236 14.93 0.23 -7.20
CA MET A 236 13.50 0.45 -7.51
C MET A 236 12.60 -0.05 -6.37
N PRO A 237 12.68 0.52 -5.15
CA PRO A 237 11.74 0.21 -4.07
C PRO A 237 10.35 0.73 -4.45
N SER A 238 9.32 -0.09 -4.25
CA SER A 238 7.94 0.25 -4.64
C SER A 238 7.06 0.58 -3.44
N CYS A 239 7.03 -0.26 -2.41
CA CYS A 239 6.15 -0.06 -1.27
C CYS A 239 6.74 -0.63 0.03
N VAL A 240 6.20 -0.18 1.16
CA VAL A 240 6.69 -0.48 2.51
C VAL A 240 5.56 -0.82 3.47
N ALA A 241 5.78 -1.80 4.34
CA ALA A 241 4.88 -2.10 5.45
C ALA A 241 5.64 -2.61 6.68
N PHE A 242 5.19 -2.21 7.86
CA PHE A 242 5.74 -2.75 9.10
C PHE A 242 5.12 -4.11 9.44
N GLY A 243 5.94 -5.01 9.98
CA GLY A 243 5.51 -6.33 10.43
C GLY A 243 6.48 -6.95 11.45
N GLY A 244 6.38 -8.26 11.62
CA GLY A 244 6.99 -8.97 12.75
C GLY A 244 6.10 -8.94 14.00
N GLU A 245 6.47 -9.73 15.01
CA GLU A 245 5.69 -9.88 16.25
C GLU A 245 5.43 -8.54 16.96
N ASP A 246 6.37 -7.60 16.86
CA ASP A 246 6.34 -6.32 17.54
C ASP A 246 6.35 -5.11 16.59
N PHE A 247 6.06 -5.34 15.30
CA PHE A 247 6.06 -4.34 14.23
C PHE A 247 7.39 -3.62 14.01
N SER A 248 8.53 -4.21 14.41
CA SER A 248 9.85 -3.57 14.26
C SER A 248 10.54 -3.82 12.91
N ILE A 249 9.99 -4.70 12.07
CA ILE A 249 10.53 -5.04 10.75
C ILE A 249 9.83 -4.18 9.69
N LEU A 250 10.59 -3.48 8.86
CA LEU A 250 10.05 -2.79 7.68
C LEU A 250 10.26 -3.69 6.45
N TYR A 251 9.17 -4.29 5.96
CA TYR A 251 9.18 -5.01 4.69
C TYR A 251 9.14 -4.04 3.52
N VAL A 252 9.90 -4.35 2.47
CA VAL A 252 10.06 -3.49 1.29
C VAL A 252 9.88 -4.35 0.04
N THR A 253 8.85 -4.07 -0.74
CA THR A 253 8.69 -4.63 -2.10
C THR A 253 9.51 -3.81 -3.09
N SER A 254 9.85 -4.42 -4.24
CA SER A 254 10.57 -3.72 -5.30
C SER A 254 10.14 -4.19 -6.69
N ILE A 255 10.62 -3.48 -7.71
CA ILE A 255 10.21 -3.68 -9.11
C ILE A 255 11.36 -4.32 -9.88
N LYS A 256 11.12 -5.44 -10.59
CA LYS A 256 12.08 -5.92 -11.59
C LYS A 256 11.88 -5.21 -12.93
N ASP A 257 10.66 -5.28 -13.45
CA ASP A 257 10.23 -4.65 -14.70
C ASP A 257 8.72 -4.49 -14.66
N SER A 258 8.24 -3.26 -14.52
CA SER A 258 6.81 -2.99 -14.40
C SER A 258 6.04 -3.20 -15.70
N GLY A 259 6.70 -3.54 -16.81
CA GLY A 259 6.11 -3.64 -18.15
C GLY A 259 5.69 -2.31 -18.77
N SER A 260 5.92 -1.17 -18.08
CA SER A 260 5.55 0.17 -18.55
C SER A 260 6.64 0.84 -19.40
N GLY A 261 7.84 0.25 -19.44
CA GLY A 261 9.04 0.88 -19.99
C GLY A 261 9.61 2.02 -19.13
N ARG A 262 9.00 2.35 -17.98
CA ARG A 262 9.40 3.47 -17.11
C ARG A 262 10.10 3.02 -15.82
N ALA A 263 9.73 1.87 -15.27
CA ALA A 263 10.29 1.32 -14.04
C ALA A 263 10.90 -0.06 -14.30
N ILE A 264 12.22 -0.09 -14.51
CA ILE A 264 13.00 -1.30 -14.78
C ILE A 264 14.25 -1.24 -13.92
N SER A 265 14.40 -2.21 -13.02
CA SER A 265 15.56 -2.31 -12.14
C SER A 265 16.78 -2.86 -12.88
N ARG A 266 17.94 -2.27 -12.60
CA ARG A 266 19.25 -2.77 -13.02
C ARG A 266 19.96 -3.51 -11.89
N HIS A 267 19.42 -3.46 -10.69
CA HIS A 267 19.94 -4.19 -9.54
C HIS A 267 19.78 -5.72 -9.75
N PRO A 268 20.78 -6.55 -9.38
CA PRO A 268 20.68 -8.01 -9.49
C PRO A 268 19.48 -8.59 -8.74
N GLU A 269 19.14 -7.98 -7.60
CA GLU A 269 18.03 -8.38 -6.73
C GLU A 269 16.78 -7.49 -6.90
N GLY A 270 16.69 -6.73 -8.00
CA GLY A 270 15.47 -5.98 -8.32
C GLY A 270 14.25 -6.89 -8.42
N GLY A 271 13.12 -6.46 -7.89
CA GLY A 271 11.89 -7.26 -7.81
C GLY A 271 11.79 -8.09 -6.53
N CYS A 272 12.86 -8.29 -5.78
CA CYS A 272 12.78 -9.07 -4.57
C CYS A 272 12.11 -8.30 -3.41
N LEU A 273 11.55 -9.07 -2.47
CA LEU A 273 11.07 -8.58 -1.18
C LEU A 273 12.22 -8.59 -0.16
N PHE A 274 12.33 -7.51 0.62
CA PHE A 274 13.34 -7.37 1.67
C PHE A 274 12.71 -7.10 3.03
N ALA A 275 13.42 -7.46 4.10
CA ALA A 275 13.11 -7.06 5.47
C ALA A 275 14.23 -6.16 5.99
N ILE A 276 13.88 -4.98 6.52
CA ILE A 276 14.82 -4.05 7.16
C ILE A 276 14.58 -4.06 8.67
N GLU A 277 15.64 -4.28 9.44
CA GLU A 277 15.62 -4.38 10.90
C GLU A 277 16.57 -3.35 11.53
N GLY A 278 16.32 -3.01 12.81
CA GLY A 278 17.18 -2.07 13.55
C GLY A 278 16.90 -0.59 13.24
N LEU A 279 15.75 -0.28 12.66
CA LEU A 279 15.28 1.11 12.45
C LEU A 279 14.90 1.81 13.77
N GLY A 280 14.77 1.06 14.87
CA GLY A 280 14.49 1.58 16.22
C GLY A 280 13.16 2.34 16.33
N VAL A 281 12.24 2.05 15.43
CA VAL A 281 10.84 2.48 15.48
C VAL A 281 9.97 1.25 15.19
N ARG A 282 8.67 1.37 15.47
CA ARG A 282 7.70 0.29 15.24
C ARG A 282 6.54 0.81 14.42
N GLY A 283 5.97 -0.05 13.60
CA GLY A 283 4.66 0.18 13.01
C GLY A 283 3.52 -0.03 13.99
N LEU A 284 2.34 -0.22 13.42
CA LEU A 284 1.09 -0.46 14.12
C LEU A 284 0.26 -1.46 13.33
N PRO A 285 -0.69 -2.17 13.99
CA PRO A 285 -1.62 -3.04 13.29
C PRO A 285 -2.41 -2.29 12.21
N GLU A 286 -2.60 -2.94 11.07
CA GLU A 286 -3.54 -2.50 10.05
C GLU A 286 -4.97 -2.83 10.44
N ALA A 287 -5.92 -1.97 10.05
CA ALA A 287 -7.33 -2.25 10.26
C ALA A 287 -7.81 -3.36 9.31
N ARG A 288 -8.86 -4.08 9.72
CA ARG A 288 -9.53 -5.07 8.88
C ARG A 288 -10.76 -4.47 8.21
N PHE A 289 -10.96 -4.82 6.96
CA PHE A 289 -12.12 -4.41 6.19
C PHE A 289 -13.42 -4.95 6.82
N GLY A 290 -14.46 -4.12 6.84
CA GLY A 290 -15.76 -4.42 7.44
C GLY A 290 -15.76 -4.44 8.97
N VAL A 291 -14.66 -4.09 9.64
CA VAL A 291 -14.59 -3.99 11.11
C VAL A 291 -14.48 -2.53 11.51
N SER A 292 -15.59 -1.93 11.93
CA SER A 292 -15.54 -0.63 12.58
C SER A 292 -14.92 -0.75 13.96
N PRO A 293 -14.04 0.18 14.38
CA PRO A 293 -13.62 0.27 15.78
C PRO A 293 -14.89 0.36 16.63
N ARG A 294 -15.09 -0.56 17.57
CA ARG A 294 -16.15 -0.39 18.56
C ARG A 294 -15.91 0.97 19.21
N ALA A 295 -16.92 1.85 19.18
CA ALA A 295 -16.92 3.04 20.00
C ALA A 295 -16.50 2.60 21.42
N GLY A 296 -15.43 3.19 21.93
CA GLY A 296 -14.61 2.61 22.98
C GLY A 296 -15.44 2.00 24.11
N SER A 297 -15.06 0.79 24.52
CA SER A 297 -15.17 0.44 25.92
C SER A 297 -14.39 1.51 26.69
N GLU A 298 -15.11 2.37 27.40
CA GLU A 298 -14.55 3.12 28.51
C GLU A 298 -13.89 2.10 29.43
N THR A 299 -12.56 2.05 29.40
CA THR A 299 -11.80 1.43 30.48
C THR A 299 -11.87 2.40 31.65
N ALA A 300 -12.77 2.08 32.58
CA ALA A 300 -12.63 2.41 33.99
C ALA A 300 -11.41 1.69 34.59
#